data_AF-A0A961E5K6-F1
#
_entry.id   AF-A0A961E5K6-F1
#
_cell.length_a   1.000
_cell.length_b   1.000
_cell.length_c   1.000
_cell.angle_alpha   90.00
_cell.angle_beta   90.00
_cell.angle_gamma   90.00
#
_symmetry.space_group_name_H-M   'P 1'
#
loop_
_entity.id
_entity.type
_entity.pdbx_description
1 polymer ?
#
loop_
_entity_poly.entity_id
_entity_poly.type
_entity_poly.pdbx_seq_one_letter_code
_entity_poly.pdbx_strand_id
1 'polypeptide(L)'
;MSGGATAFPPYADAETEPLDGLYTRTIIDAGDSRVLVPGNTAVVRFTPCGPDCTHWCLECDANSPGFNLYRQGDKWMKTDDDSIVIIDSGSLKGSFASTSGLAYYMTFQLTKIS
;
A
#
# COMPACT_ATOMS: atom_id res chain seq x y z
N MET A 1 29.16 3.83 44.05
CA MET A 1 28.31 4.76 43.30
C MET A 1 27.66 3.96 42.19
N SER A 2 26.39 3.60 42.39
CA SER A 2 25.66 2.68 41.51
C SER A 2 24.95 3.50 40.43
N GLY A 3 25.47 3.48 39.21
CA GLY A 3 24.80 4.04 38.04
C GLY A 3 23.87 2.99 37.45
N GLY A 4 22.58 3.07 37.77
CA GLY A 4 21.55 2.26 37.12
C GLY A 4 21.35 2.75 35.69
N ALA A 5 21.85 2.00 34.71
CA ALA A 5 21.46 2.18 33.32
C ALA A 5 19.99 1.78 33.22
N THR A 6 19.11 2.76 33.01
CA THR A 6 17.74 2.50 32.55
C THR A 6 17.85 1.91 31.16
N ALA A 7 17.74 0.59 31.07
CA ALA A 7 17.53 -0.10 29.81
C ALA A 7 16.24 0.45 29.21
N PHE A 8 16.38 1.22 28.13
CA PHE A 8 15.26 1.51 27.24
C PHE A 8 14.69 0.17 26.80
N PRO A 9 13.37 -0.07 26.89
CA PRO A 9 12.80 -1.28 26.31
C PRO A 9 13.20 -1.30 24.84
N PRO A 10 13.63 -2.45 24.29
CA PRO A 10 13.76 -2.55 22.84
C PRO A 10 12.41 -2.13 22.28
N TYR A 11 12.41 -1.17 21.36
CA TYR A 11 11.32 -1.07 20.40
C TYR A 11 11.21 -2.47 19.84
N ALA A 12 10.23 -3.25 20.33
CA ALA A 12 9.77 -4.37 19.56
C ALA A 12 9.35 -3.69 18.26
N ASP A 13 10.18 -3.84 17.23
CA ASP A 13 9.77 -3.57 15.87
C ASP A 13 8.44 -4.29 15.79
N ALA A 14 7.35 -3.53 15.84
CA ALA A 14 6.05 -4.08 15.60
C ALA A 14 6.22 -4.65 14.21
N GLU A 15 6.41 -5.97 14.12
CA GLU A 15 6.44 -6.74 12.90
C GLU A 15 5.10 -6.43 12.26
N THR A 16 5.07 -5.32 11.54
CA THR A 16 3.89 -4.85 10.87
C THR A 16 3.82 -5.86 9.76
N GLU A 17 2.97 -6.86 9.97
CA GLU A 17 2.89 -8.02 9.12
C GLU A 17 2.81 -7.54 7.67
N PRO A 18 3.45 -8.26 6.73
CA PRO A 18 3.34 -7.91 5.33
C PRO A 18 1.86 -7.76 4.98
N LEU A 19 1.52 -6.75 4.16
CA LEU A 19 0.16 -6.65 3.63
C LEU A 19 -0.19 -7.98 2.98
N ASP A 20 -1.21 -8.65 3.51
CA ASP A 20 -1.63 -10.00 3.12
C ASP A 20 -3.15 -10.12 3.21
N GLY A 21 -3.72 -10.79 2.20
CA GLY A 21 -5.14 -11.06 2.09
C GLY A 21 -5.87 -10.13 1.12
N LEU A 22 -7.19 -10.07 1.28
CA LEU A 22 -8.08 -9.33 0.41
C LEU A 22 -8.51 -8.02 1.05
N TYR A 23 -8.51 -6.96 0.26
CA TYR A 23 -8.87 -5.61 0.68
C TYR A 23 -9.84 -5.00 -0.32
N THR A 24 -10.77 -4.20 0.17
CA THR A 24 -11.53 -3.27 -0.65
C THR A 24 -10.74 -1.98 -0.75
N ARG A 25 -10.35 -1.58 -1.97
CA ARG A 25 -9.81 -0.26 -2.27
C ARG A 25 -10.96 0.68 -2.58
N THR A 26 -11.13 1.72 -1.77
CA THR A 26 -12.09 2.80 -2.02
C THR A 26 -11.33 4.05 -2.44
N ILE A 27 -11.69 4.62 -3.60
CA ILE A 27 -11.12 5.90 -4.05
C ILE A 27 -11.68 7.02 -3.18
N ILE A 28 -10.81 7.80 -2.55
CA ILE A 28 -11.18 8.94 -1.69
C ILE A 28 -11.18 10.24 -2.50
N ASP A 29 -10.13 10.44 -3.29
CA ASP A 29 -9.98 11.57 -4.19
C ASP A 29 -9.41 11.06 -5.52
N ALA A 30 -9.97 11.55 -6.62
CA ALA A 30 -9.57 11.19 -7.98
C ALA A 30 -8.75 12.31 -8.67
N GLY A 31 -8.43 13.39 -7.94
CA GLY A 31 -7.80 14.57 -8.52
C GLY A 31 -8.59 15.10 -9.72
N ASP A 32 -7.89 15.40 -10.82
CA ASP A 32 -8.48 15.83 -12.08
C ASP A 32 -8.85 14.68 -13.04
N SER A 33 -8.82 13.42 -12.57
CA SER A 33 -9.12 12.27 -13.41
C SER A 33 -10.57 12.27 -13.88
N ARG A 34 -10.78 12.13 -15.20
CA ARG A 34 -12.11 11.96 -15.79
C ARG A 34 -12.62 10.51 -15.78
N VAL A 35 -11.75 9.57 -15.41
CA VAL A 35 -12.03 8.13 -15.47
C VAL A 35 -12.28 7.55 -14.07
N LEU A 36 -11.67 8.16 -13.05
CA LEU A 36 -11.81 7.74 -11.66
C LEU A 36 -12.90 8.56 -10.98
N VAL A 37 -13.75 7.89 -10.21
CA VAL A 37 -14.84 8.54 -9.47
C VAL A 37 -14.61 8.29 -7.98
N PRO A 38 -14.56 9.35 -7.14
CA PRO A 38 -14.53 9.19 -5.69
C PRO A 38 -15.69 8.32 -5.20
N GLY A 39 -15.41 7.42 -4.27
CA GLY A 39 -16.35 6.42 -3.76
C GLY A 39 -16.37 5.11 -4.55
N ASN A 40 -15.79 5.05 -5.76
CA ASN A 40 -15.65 3.77 -6.46
C ASN A 40 -14.77 2.80 -5.67
N THR A 41 -15.19 1.54 -5.67
CA THR A 41 -14.50 0.46 -4.98
C THR A 41 -13.99 -0.60 -5.96
N ALA A 42 -12.91 -1.27 -5.59
CA ALA A 42 -12.39 -2.45 -6.28
C ALA A 42 -11.76 -3.40 -5.26
N VAL A 43 -11.75 -4.70 -5.55
CA VAL A 43 -11.06 -5.67 -4.70
C VAL A 43 -9.59 -5.72 -5.07
N VAL A 44 -8.72 -5.75 -4.09
CA VAL A 44 -7.27 -5.91 -4.24
C VAL A 44 -6.83 -7.08 -3.39
N ARG A 45 -6.04 -7.99 -3.96
CA ARG A 45 -5.30 -9.00 -3.20
C ARG A 45 -3.88 -8.53 -3.00
N PHE A 46 -3.42 -8.69 -1.77
CA PHE A 46 -2.01 -8.65 -1.44
C PHE A 46 -1.52 -10.06 -1.18
N THR A 47 -0.34 -10.41 -1.68
CA THR A 47 0.29 -11.71 -1.43
C THR A 47 1.76 -11.48 -1.09
N PRO A 48 2.20 -11.84 0.13
CA PRO A 48 3.59 -11.69 0.52
C PRO A 48 4.54 -12.39 -0.46
N CYS A 49 5.58 -11.67 -0.91
CA CYS A 49 6.67 -12.18 -1.73
C CYS A 49 8.02 -12.18 -0.99
N GLY A 50 8.02 -11.78 0.28
CA GLY A 50 9.16 -11.71 1.18
C GLY A 50 8.85 -10.81 2.39
N PRO A 51 9.79 -10.66 3.33
CA PRO A 51 9.58 -9.83 4.54
C PRO A 51 9.23 -8.37 4.22
N ASP A 52 9.87 -7.82 3.18
CA ASP A 52 9.70 -6.44 2.74
C ASP A 52 9.07 -6.34 1.35
N CYS A 53 8.32 -7.36 0.93
CA CYS A 53 7.71 -7.46 -0.40
C CYS A 53 6.27 -7.97 -0.31
N THR A 54 5.34 -7.25 -0.95
CA THR A 54 3.98 -7.73 -1.19
C THR A 54 3.59 -7.53 -2.65
N HIS A 55 2.92 -8.51 -3.25
CA HIS A 55 2.39 -8.41 -4.59
C HIS A 55 0.97 -7.85 -4.55
N TRP A 56 0.76 -6.68 -5.15
CA TRP A 56 -0.56 -6.07 -5.37
C TRP A 56 -1.16 -6.64 -6.65
N CYS A 57 -2.38 -7.16 -6.58
CA CYS A 57 -3.16 -7.55 -7.75
C CYS A 57 -4.60 -7.00 -7.62
N LEU A 58 -5.01 -6.17 -8.60
CA LEU A 58 -6.36 -5.61 -8.67
C LEU A 58 -7.29 -6.65 -9.28
N GLU A 59 -8.39 -6.97 -8.59
CA GLU A 59 -9.46 -7.91 -8.96
C GLU A 59 -9.02 -9.38 -9.19
N CYS A 60 -7.72 -9.66 -9.30
CA CYS A 60 -7.14 -11.00 -9.48
C CYS A 60 -7.83 -11.83 -10.56
N ASP A 61 -8.29 -11.19 -11.63
CA ASP A 61 -8.68 -11.92 -12.82
C ASP A 61 -7.43 -12.49 -13.50
N ALA A 62 -7.59 -13.56 -14.28
CA ALA A 62 -6.47 -14.25 -14.94
C ALA A 62 -5.64 -13.34 -15.89
N ASN A 63 -6.12 -12.12 -16.14
CA ASN A 63 -5.54 -11.17 -17.08
C ASN A 63 -5.03 -9.87 -16.44
N SER A 64 -5.24 -9.59 -15.14
CA SER A 64 -4.71 -8.37 -14.52
C SER A 64 -3.26 -8.56 -14.09
N PRO A 65 -2.29 -7.90 -14.76
CA PRO A 65 -0.93 -7.86 -14.26
C PRO A 65 -0.90 -7.09 -12.94
N GLY A 66 -0.51 -7.77 -11.87
CA GLY A 66 -0.17 -7.14 -10.60
C GLY A 66 1.24 -6.56 -10.60
N PHE A 67 1.66 -5.98 -9.49
CA PHE A 67 3.00 -5.47 -9.29
C PHE A 67 3.45 -5.60 -7.84
N ASN A 68 4.77 -5.60 -7.63
CA ASN A 68 5.33 -5.70 -6.29
C ASN A 68 5.42 -4.32 -5.64
N LEU A 69 5.10 -4.27 -4.36
CA LEU A 69 5.34 -3.16 -3.45
C LEU A 69 6.42 -3.58 -2.46
N TYR A 70 7.36 -2.67 -2.21
CA TYR A 70 8.47 -2.90 -1.31
C TYR A 70 8.33 -2.02 -0.08
N ARG A 71 8.70 -2.56 1.08
CA ARG A 71 8.62 -1.83 2.34
C ARG A 71 9.75 -0.82 2.46
N GLN A 72 9.41 0.40 2.86
CA GLN A 72 10.35 1.48 3.18
C GLN A 72 9.87 2.18 4.46
N GLY A 73 10.37 1.71 5.60
CA GLY A 73 9.87 2.11 6.92
C GLY A 73 8.40 1.72 7.09
N ASP A 74 7.56 2.74 7.29
CA ASP A 74 6.13 2.64 7.59
C ASP A 74 5.27 2.62 6.31
N LYS A 75 5.90 2.48 5.14
CA LYS A 75 5.24 2.60 3.83
C LYS A 75 5.53 1.40 2.94
N TRP A 76 4.52 0.98 2.20
CA TRP A 76 4.64 0.07 1.06
C TRP A 76 4.65 0.88 -0.22
N MET A 77 5.70 0.73 -1.02
CA MET A 77 5.95 1.62 -2.13
C MET A 77 6.36 0.86 -3.39
N LYS A 78 5.85 1.33 -4.52
CA LYS A 78 6.41 1.05 -5.84
C LYS A 78 6.70 2.39 -6.49
N THR A 79 7.85 2.47 -7.13
CA THR A 79 8.21 3.60 -7.98
C THR A 79 8.88 3.02 -9.20
N ASP A 80 8.30 3.26 -10.35
CA ASP A 80 8.96 3.10 -11.64
C ASP A 80 8.82 4.39 -12.44
N ASP A 81 9.35 4.40 -13.66
CA ASP A 81 9.39 5.58 -14.53
C ASP A 81 7.98 6.13 -14.85
N ASP A 82 6.96 5.27 -14.74
CA ASP A 82 5.59 5.53 -15.18
C ASP A 82 4.57 5.68 -14.04
N SER A 83 4.87 5.17 -12.84
CA SER A 83 3.90 5.13 -11.75
C SER A 83 4.52 5.10 -10.37
N ILE A 84 3.84 5.76 -9.43
CA ILE A 84 4.17 5.76 -8.02
C ILE A 84 2.96 5.26 -7.26
N VAL A 85 3.17 4.28 -6.39
CA VAL A 85 2.19 3.79 -5.44
C VAL A 85 2.79 3.88 -4.06
N ILE A 86 2.07 4.47 -3.12
CA ILE A 86 2.49 4.61 -1.73
C ILE A 86 1.32 4.21 -0.85
N ILE A 87 1.53 3.35 0.12
CA ILE A 87 0.52 2.94 1.10
C ILE A 87 1.15 3.03 2.49
N ASP A 88 0.51 3.79 3.37
CA ASP A 88 0.87 3.85 4.78
C ASP A 88 0.44 2.55 5.50
N SER A 89 1.39 1.85 6.13
CA SER A 89 1.14 0.52 6.69
C SER A 89 0.23 0.54 7.91
N GLY A 90 0.17 1.65 8.65
CA GLY A 90 -0.64 1.79 9.85
C GLY A 90 -2.09 2.20 9.57
N SER A 91 -2.28 3.14 8.64
CA SER A 91 -3.60 3.70 8.31
C SER A 91 -4.26 3.06 7.11
N LEU A 92 -3.51 2.29 6.30
CA LEU A 92 -3.97 1.69 5.05
C LEU A 92 -4.47 2.71 4.02
N LYS A 93 -4.04 3.97 4.15
CA LYS A 93 -4.26 5.02 3.16
C LYS A 93 -3.14 5.00 2.15
N GLY A 94 -3.49 5.19 0.88
CA GLY A 94 -2.49 5.25 -0.17
C GLY A 94 -2.78 6.29 -1.21
N SER A 95 -1.76 6.54 -2.02
CA SER A 95 -1.84 7.34 -3.22
C SER A 95 -1.29 6.54 -4.40
N PHE A 96 -1.85 6.81 -5.55
CA PHE A 96 -1.40 6.29 -6.83
C PHE A 96 -1.28 7.47 -7.79
N ALA A 97 -0.12 7.56 -8.45
CA ALA A 97 0.10 8.47 -9.55
C ALA A 97 0.60 7.67 -10.75
N SER A 98 0.07 7.95 -11.93
CA SER A 98 0.63 7.45 -13.20
C SER A 98 0.90 8.62 -14.12
N THR A 99 2.03 8.57 -14.82
CA THR A 99 2.39 9.44 -15.93
C THR A 99 2.18 8.75 -17.29
N SER A 100 2.05 7.42 -17.30
CA SER A 100 1.78 6.65 -18.51
C SER A 100 0.31 6.67 -18.92
N GLY A 101 0.06 6.72 -20.23
CA GLY A 101 -1.27 6.72 -20.83
C GLY A 101 -2.03 8.02 -20.54
N LEU A 102 -2.92 7.98 -19.54
CA LEU A 102 -3.58 9.16 -19.01
C LEU A 102 -2.89 9.51 -17.70
N ALA A 103 -2.26 10.67 -17.61
CA ALA A 103 -1.71 11.12 -16.35
C ALA A 103 -2.86 11.29 -15.34
N TYR A 104 -2.82 10.57 -14.23
CA TYR A 104 -3.80 10.73 -13.16
C TYR A 104 -3.18 10.51 -11.79
N TYR A 105 -3.83 11.12 -10.81
CA TYR A 105 -3.54 10.98 -9.40
C TYR A 105 -4.81 10.54 -8.69
N MET A 106 -4.69 9.61 -7.74
CA MET A 106 -5.78 9.30 -6.82
C MET A 106 -5.24 9.04 -5.42
N THR A 107 -6.09 9.30 -4.42
CA THR A 107 -5.92 8.76 -3.08
C THR A 107 -6.97 7.68 -2.85
N PHE A 108 -6.62 6.69 -2.04
CA PHE A 108 -7.50 5.59 -1.72
C PHE A 108 -7.32 5.15 -0.26
N GLN A 109 -8.34 4.47 0.25
CA GLN A 109 -8.33 3.76 1.52
C GLN A 109 -8.47 2.27 1.23
N LEU A 110 -7.67 1.44 1.90
CA LEU A 110 -7.87 0.00 1.92
C LEU A 110 -8.61 -0.39 3.19
N THR A 111 -9.56 -1.30 3.04
CA THR A 111 -10.28 -1.94 4.15
C THR A 111 -10.15 -3.45 4.00
N LYS A 112 -9.58 -4.13 5.00
CA LYS A 112 -9.40 -5.60 4.96
C LYS A 112 -10.76 -6.29 4.92
N ILE A 113 -10.91 -7.28 4.04
CA ILE A 113 -12.12 -8.10 3.88
C ILE A 113 -12.00 -9.38 4.73
N SER A 114 -10.84 -10.03 4.67
CA SER A 114 -10.52 -11.30 5.34
C SER A 114 -9.02 -11.45 5.51
#